data_AF-A0A8B6EPY5-F1
#
_entry.id   AF-A0A8B6EPY5-F1
#
_cell.length_a   1.000
_cell.length_b   1.000
_cell.length_c   1.000
_cell.angle_alpha   90.00
_cell.angle_beta   90.00
_cell.angle_gamma   90.00
#
_symmetry.space_group_name_H-M   'P 1'
#
loop_
_entity.id
_entity.type
_entity.pdbx_description
1 polymer ?
#
loop_
_entity_poly.entity_id
_entity_poly.type
_entity_poly.pdbx_seq_one_letter_code
_entity_poly.pdbx_strand_id
1 'polypeptide(L)'
;MATERIKITKTFDNKDVHHAPVTVVLKGPTESEDNLTILVEAPLFNDPKDPGGIPGQPFDTIWEYEVVEVFLLNDQDNYLEVILSPHGQHYVLIQGGYRNKLKVEMPIEYTTTKEETRWSGKAIIPGSYLPPKVTKWNVYAMHGTGEARQFESLHGDINGKHEKPDFHDLSLFGPIDMGRILPNNWSLEYSSDEWRDYL
;
A
#
# COMPACT_ATOMS: atom_id res chain seq x y z
N MET A 1 9.26 5.82 -18.36
CA MET A 1 8.46 5.98 -17.13
C MET A 1 9.37 5.84 -15.92
N ALA A 2 9.26 6.76 -14.96
CA ALA A 2 9.97 6.63 -13.69
C ALA A 2 9.34 5.52 -12.83
N THR A 3 10.18 4.77 -12.13
CA THR A 3 9.74 3.68 -11.25
C THR A 3 10.50 3.70 -9.94
N GLU A 4 9.86 3.21 -8.88
CA GLU A 4 10.48 2.87 -7.58
C GLU A 4 10.20 1.40 -7.30
N ARG A 5 11.24 0.61 -6.97
CA ARG A 5 11.10 -0.83 -6.74
C ARG A 5 11.74 -1.20 -5.41
N ILE A 6 10.96 -1.86 -4.56
CA ILE A 6 11.42 -2.35 -3.26
C ILE A 6 11.22 -3.85 -3.11
N LYS A 7 11.83 -4.39 -2.07
CA LYS A 7 11.59 -5.74 -1.57
C LYS A 7 11.42 -5.68 -0.06
N ILE A 8 10.36 -6.30 0.45
CA ILE A 8 10.20 -6.54 1.88
C ILE A 8 11.05 -7.76 2.23
N THR A 9 11.99 -7.56 3.15
CA THR A 9 12.92 -8.61 3.60
C THR A 9 12.96 -8.75 5.12
N LYS A 10 12.13 -7.96 5.82
CA LYS A 10 12.10 -7.85 7.27
C LYS A 10 10.67 -7.96 7.78
N THR A 11 10.52 -8.57 8.94
CA THR A 11 9.28 -8.48 9.74
C THR A 11 9.16 -7.07 10.34
N PHE A 12 7.97 -6.73 10.85
CA PHE A 12 7.71 -5.42 11.48
C PHE A 12 8.67 -5.12 12.64
N ASP A 13 9.13 -6.15 13.34
CA ASP A 13 10.10 -6.12 14.45
C ASP A 13 11.55 -6.40 14.00
N ASN A 14 11.84 -6.17 12.72
CA ASN A 14 13.18 -6.17 12.12
C ASN A 14 13.91 -7.53 12.10
N LYS A 15 13.18 -8.65 12.18
CA LYS A 15 13.73 -10.00 11.95
C LYS A 15 13.77 -10.31 10.46
N ASP A 16 14.62 -11.25 10.06
CA ASP A 16 14.70 -11.66 8.65
C ASP A 16 13.46 -12.45 8.22
N VAL A 17 12.99 -12.16 7.01
CA VAL A 17 11.98 -12.97 6.32
C VAL A 17 12.65 -14.20 5.71
N HIS A 18 12.04 -15.38 5.92
CA HIS A 18 12.61 -16.68 5.52
C HIS A 18 11.91 -17.35 4.33
N HIS A 19 11.19 -16.58 3.51
CA HIS A 19 10.64 -17.00 2.22
C HIS A 19 11.06 -16.02 1.10
N ALA A 20 10.57 -16.24 -0.12
CA ALA A 20 10.80 -15.29 -1.21
C ALA A 20 10.19 -13.91 -0.84
N PRO A 21 10.89 -12.80 -1.09
CA PRO A 21 10.44 -11.49 -0.65
C PRO A 21 9.24 -11.00 -1.47
N VAL A 22 8.36 -10.23 -0.83
CA VAL A 22 7.35 -9.42 -1.52
C VAL A 22 8.05 -8.26 -2.23
N THR A 23 7.75 -8.07 -3.51
CA THR A 23 8.22 -6.93 -4.31
C THR A 23 7.05 -6.01 -4.61
N VAL A 24 7.25 -4.71 -4.38
CA VAL A 24 6.34 -3.66 -4.86
C VAL A 24 7.09 -2.74 -5.83
N VAL A 25 6.42 -2.38 -6.92
CA VAL A 25 6.90 -1.39 -7.89
C VAL A 25 5.86 -0.30 -8.06
N LEU A 26 6.24 0.94 -7.75
CA LEU A 26 5.48 2.12 -8.17
C LEU A 26 5.95 2.54 -9.56
N LYS A 27 5.01 2.76 -10.48
CA LYS A 27 5.30 3.31 -11.81
C LYS A 27 4.48 4.56 -12.04
N GLY A 28 5.17 5.61 -12.47
CA GLY A 28 4.55 6.84 -12.95
C GLY A 28 3.70 6.63 -14.21
N PRO A 29 3.01 7.69 -14.65
CA PRO A 29 2.04 7.62 -15.72
C PRO A 29 2.65 7.28 -17.09
N THR A 30 1.90 6.54 -17.92
CA THR A 30 2.11 6.51 -19.37
C THR A 30 1.36 7.69 -19.98
N GLU A 31 2.09 8.67 -20.52
CA GLU A 31 1.76 9.85 -21.37
C GLU A 31 0.34 10.47 -21.45
N SER A 32 -0.77 9.76 -21.20
CA SER A 32 -2.17 10.22 -21.31
C SER A 32 -2.99 10.25 -20.01
N GLU A 33 -2.56 9.59 -18.93
CA GLU A 33 -3.33 9.52 -17.67
C GLU A 33 -2.44 9.82 -16.47
N ASP A 34 -2.87 10.70 -15.55
CA ASP A 34 -2.13 11.01 -14.31
C ASP A 34 -2.36 9.96 -13.23
N ASN A 35 -2.09 8.70 -13.57
CA ASN A 35 -2.32 7.54 -12.71
C ASN A 35 -0.98 7.01 -12.17
N LEU A 36 -0.99 6.61 -10.90
CA LEU A 36 0.09 5.82 -10.30
C LEU A 36 -0.25 4.34 -10.48
N THR A 37 0.63 3.57 -11.11
CA THR A 37 0.50 2.11 -11.16
C THR A 37 1.27 1.48 -10.01
N ILE A 38 0.61 0.62 -9.23
CA ILE A 38 1.24 -0.23 -8.22
C ILE A 38 1.27 -1.66 -8.77
N LEU A 39 2.46 -2.24 -8.83
CA LEU A 39 2.66 -3.65 -9.17
C LEU A 39 3.15 -4.41 -7.96
N VAL A 40 2.56 -5.58 -7.70
CA VAL A 40 2.97 -6.51 -6.65
C VAL A 40 3.43 -7.81 -7.28
N GLU A 41 4.54 -8.35 -6.80
CA GLU A 41 4.98 -9.72 -7.02
C GLU A 41 5.29 -10.34 -5.65
N ALA A 42 4.54 -11.36 -5.24
CA ALA A 42 4.64 -11.92 -3.89
C ALA A 42 4.51 -13.45 -3.90
N PRO A 43 5.00 -14.14 -2.86
CA PRO A 43 4.57 -15.51 -2.58
C PRO A 43 3.05 -15.56 -2.39
N LEU A 44 2.44 -16.69 -2.74
CA LEU A 44 1.05 -16.99 -2.41
C LEU A 44 1.03 -17.94 -1.22
N PHE A 45 0.60 -17.46 -0.07
CA PHE A 45 0.46 -18.26 1.14
C PHE A 45 -0.90 -18.95 1.22
N ASN A 46 -1.94 -18.29 0.71
CA ASN A 46 -3.34 -18.69 0.79
C ASN A 46 -3.77 -19.02 2.23
N ASP A 47 -3.21 -18.28 3.19
CA ASP A 47 -3.51 -18.33 4.62
C ASP A 47 -3.60 -16.89 5.17
N PRO A 48 -4.77 -16.46 5.69
CA PRO A 48 -6.05 -17.17 5.56
C PRO A 48 -6.46 -17.35 4.10
N LYS A 49 -7.38 -18.28 3.88
CA LYS A 49 -8.00 -18.51 2.57
C LYS A 49 -8.74 -17.28 2.08
N ASP A 50 -9.08 -17.30 0.79
CA ASP A 50 -9.91 -16.31 0.09
C ASP A 50 -10.95 -15.61 1.00
N PRO A 51 -10.90 -14.27 1.11
CA PRO A 51 -11.87 -13.49 1.89
C PRO A 51 -13.31 -13.61 1.39
N GLY A 52 -13.50 -14.09 0.16
CA GLY A 52 -14.77 -14.00 -0.54
C GLY A 52 -14.98 -12.61 -1.16
N GLY A 53 -16.22 -12.28 -1.50
CA GLY A 53 -16.53 -11.05 -2.23
C GLY A 53 -16.22 -11.14 -3.73
N ILE A 54 -16.28 -9.99 -4.40
CA ILE A 54 -16.15 -9.90 -5.86
C ILE A 54 -14.75 -9.36 -6.21
N PRO A 55 -13.93 -10.10 -6.98
CA PRO A 55 -12.66 -9.57 -7.48
C PRO A 55 -12.84 -8.25 -8.23
N GLY A 56 -11.94 -7.29 -7.98
CA GLY A 56 -12.01 -5.93 -8.52
C GLY A 56 -12.94 -5.01 -7.74
N GLN A 57 -13.51 -5.43 -6.60
CA GLN A 57 -14.33 -4.58 -5.73
C GLN A 57 -13.66 -4.35 -4.36
N PRO A 58 -14.00 -3.24 -3.68
CA PRO A 58 -13.65 -3.03 -2.29
C PRO A 58 -14.13 -4.17 -1.38
N PHE A 59 -13.34 -4.53 -0.38
CA PHE A 59 -13.72 -5.48 0.66
C PHE A 59 -13.30 -4.93 2.04
N ASP A 60 -14.26 -4.51 2.84
CA ASP A 60 -13.99 -4.08 4.22
C ASP A 60 -13.41 -5.23 5.03
N THR A 61 -12.50 -4.95 5.96
CA THR A 61 -11.75 -5.94 6.76
C THR A 61 -10.73 -6.80 6.01
N ILE A 62 -10.39 -6.47 4.76
CA ILE A 62 -9.42 -7.24 3.95
C ILE A 62 -8.03 -7.37 4.61
N TRP A 63 -7.65 -6.44 5.49
CA TRP A 63 -6.41 -6.51 6.27
C TRP A 63 -6.36 -7.73 7.20
N GLU A 64 -7.47 -8.40 7.47
CA GLU A 64 -7.49 -9.68 8.20
C GLU A 64 -6.99 -10.85 7.34
N TYR A 65 -6.68 -10.63 6.05
CA TYR A 65 -6.29 -11.67 5.10
C TYR A 65 -4.85 -11.55 4.60
N GLU A 66 -4.47 -12.45 3.69
CA GLU A 66 -3.22 -12.30 2.94
C GLU A 66 -3.32 -11.05 2.04
N VAL A 67 -2.48 -10.05 2.29
CA VAL A 67 -2.49 -8.80 1.54
C VAL A 67 -1.11 -8.15 1.48
N VAL A 68 -0.97 -7.22 0.55
CA VAL A 68 0.07 -6.20 0.55
C VAL A 68 -0.57 -4.83 0.71
N GLU A 69 -0.04 -4.03 1.63
CA GLU A 69 -0.50 -2.66 1.89
C GLU A 69 0.56 -1.65 1.48
N VAL A 70 0.17 -0.60 0.78
CA VAL A 70 1.03 0.52 0.40
C VAL A 70 0.47 1.80 0.98
N PHE A 71 1.30 2.52 1.72
CA PHE A 71 0.96 3.80 2.32
C PHE A 71 1.77 4.93 1.67
N LEU A 72 1.13 6.03 1.29
CA LEU A 72 1.75 7.19 0.65
C LEU A 72 1.39 8.45 1.44
N LEU A 73 2.37 9.04 2.12
CA LEU A 73 2.22 10.05 3.17
C LEU A 73 2.89 11.37 2.78
N ASN A 74 2.24 12.50 3.08
CA ASN A 74 2.85 13.83 3.00
C ASN A 74 3.25 14.39 4.36
N ASP A 75 3.83 15.59 4.38
CA ASP A 75 4.33 16.23 5.60
C ASP A 75 3.23 16.84 6.49
N GLN A 76 1.97 16.80 6.06
CA GLN A 76 0.80 17.24 6.83
C GLN A 76 0.09 16.05 7.51
N ASP A 77 0.74 14.89 7.57
CA ASP A 77 0.18 13.63 8.06
C ASP A 77 -1.05 13.13 7.30
N ASN A 78 -1.25 13.61 6.07
CA ASN A 78 -2.27 13.11 5.16
C ASN A 78 -1.69 11.97 4.32
N TYR A 79 -2.44 10.88 4.16
CA TYR A 79 -1.96 9.71 3.43
C TYR A 79 -3.06 8.93 2.73
N LEU A 80 -2.65 8.27 1.65
CA LEU A 80 -3.40 7.24 0.97
C LEU A 80 -2.93 5.87 1.49
N GLU A 81 -3.87 4.99 1.83
CA GLU A 81 -3.65 3.59 2.15
C GLU A 81 -4.28 2.73 1.05
N VAL A 82 -3.51 1.80 0.48
CA VAL A 82 -3.95 0.89 -0.57
C VAL A 82 -3.67 -0.54 -0.14
N ILE A 83 -4.72 -1.33 0.08
CA ILE A 83 -4.64 -2.73 0.51
C ILE A 83 -5.04 -3.64 -0.66
N LEU A 84 -4.18 -4.61 -0.99
CA LEU A 84 -4.31 -5.46 -2.18
C LEU A 84 -4.22 -6.94 -1.82
N SER A 85 -5.28 -7.71 -2.10
CA SER A 85 -5.32 -9.17 -1.88
C SER A 85 -4.92 -9.96 -3.14
N PRO A 86 -4.28 -11.15 -3.02
CA PRO A 86 -4.07 -12.05 -4.14
C PRO A 86 -5.37 -12.50 -4.82
N HIS A 87 -6.50 -12.42 -4.12
CA HIS A 87 -7.82 -12.84 -4.62
C HIS A 87 -8.55 -11.76 -5.43
N GLY A 88 -7.95 -10.57 -5.58
CA GLY A 88 -8.44 -9.52 -6.46
C GLY A 88 -9.34 -8.49 -5.77
N GLN A 89 -9.69 -8.68 -4.50
CA GLN A 89 -10.31 -7.64 -3.69
C GLN A 89 -9.25 -6.60 -3.29
N HIS A 90 -9.70 -5.37 -3.06
CA HIS A 90 -8.86 -4.29 -2.57
C HIS A 90 -9.57 -3.52 -1.47
N TYR A 91 -8.86 -2.62 -0.80
CA TYR A 91 -9.49 -1.61 0.05
C TYR A 91 -8.61 -0.38 0.06
N VAL A 92 -9.16 0.77 -0.33
CA VAL A 92 -8.40 2.01 -0.48
C VAL A 92 -9.01 3.08 0.41
N LEU A 93 -8.17 3.74 1.21
CA LEU A 93 -8.57 4.78 2.15
C LEU A 93 -7.78 6.06 1.97
N ILE A 94 -8.47 7.17 2.14
CA ILE A 94 -7.89 8.51 2.31
C ILE A 94 -7.96 8.86 3.79
N GLN A 95 -6.83 9.23 4.38
CA GLN A 95 -6.68 9.43 5.81
C GLN A 95 -5.93 10.73 6.13
N GLY A 96 -6.31 11.36 7.25
CA GLY A 96 -5.70 12.60 7.72
C GLY A 96 -5.28 12.53 9.18
N GLY A 97 -4.01 12.23 9.43
CA GLY A 97 -3.46 11.98 10.76
C GLY A 97 -3.63 10.53 11.23
N TYR A 98 -3.21 10.28 12.47
CA TYR A 98 -3.21 8.95 13.06
C TYR A 98 -4.62 8.33 13.13
N ARG A 99 -4.82 7.24 12.36
CA ARG A 99 -6.06 6.42 12.33
C ARG A 99 -7.36 7.21 12.09
N ASN A 100 -7.29 8.26 11.28
CA ASN A 100 -8.44 9.09 10.97
C ASN A 100 -8.89 8.88 9.52
N LYS A 101 -9.88 7.99 9.33
CA LYS A 101 -10.46 7.64 8.04
C LYS A 101 -11.36 8.77 7.54
N LEU A 102 -10.99 9.40 6.42
CA LEU A 102 -11.77 10.47 5.78
C LEU A 102 -12.66 9.92 4.67
N LYS A 103 -12.11 9.03 3.83
CA LYS A 103 -12.84 8.28 2.81
C LYS A 103 -12.36 6.84 2.79
N VAL A 104 -13.26 5.93 2.47
CA VAL A 104 -13.03 4.48 2.45
C VAL A 104 -13.64 3.89 1.19
N GLU A 105 -13.27 2.65 0.86
CA GLU A 105 -13.81 1.92 -0.29
C GLU A 105 -13.63 2.66 -1.62
N MET A 106 -12.55 3.44 -1.75
CA MET A 106 -12.27 4.20 -2.97
C MET A 106 -12.04 3.22 -4.13
N PRO A 107 -12.80 3.31 -5.24
CA PRO A 107 -12.72 2.35 -6.32
C PRO A 107 -11.43 2.50 -7.12
N ILE A 108 -10.81 1.38 -7.49
CA ILE A 108 -9.64 1.34 -8.36
C ILE A 108 -9.77 0.22 -9.40
N GLU A 109 -9.03 0.33 -10.49
CA GLU A 109 -8.81 -0.82 -11.37
C GLU A 109 -7.76 -1.73 -10.76
N TYR A 110 -8.14 -2.94 -10.36
CA TYR A 110 -7.24 -3.92 -9.77
C TYR A 110 -7.42 -5.30 -10.39
N THR A 111 -6.32 -5.90 -10.83
CA THR A 111 -6.30 -7.25 -11.39
C THR A 111 -5.19 -8.07 -10.74
N THR A 112 -5.43 -9.37 -10.59
CA THR A 112 -4.44 -10.32 -10.06
C THR A 112 -4.27 -11.52 -10.97
N THR A 113 -3.09 -12.13 -10.89
CA THR A 113 -2.81 -13.44 -11.47
C THR A 113 -2.15 -14.30 -10.40
N LYS A 114 -2.66 -15.52 -10.21
CA LYS A 114 -2.13 -16.48 -9.25
C LYS A 114 -1.51 -17.66 -9.97
N GLU A 115 -0.36 -18.09 -9.49
CA GLU A 115 0.32 -19.33 -9.82
C GLU A 115 0.27 -20.27 -8.59
N GLU A 116 0.98 -21.39 -8.64
CA GLU A 116 0.98 -22.37 -7.53
C GLU A 116 1.55 -21.80 -6.22
N THR A 117 2.58 -20.97 -6.31
CA THR A 117 3.34 -20.49 -5.13
C THR A 117 3.53 -18.97 -5.10
N ARG A 118 2.95 -18.26 -6.08
CA ARG A 118 3.15 -16.83 -6.28
C ARG A 118 1.86 -16.17 -6.76
N TRP A 119 1.78 -14.88 -6.54
CA TRP A 119 0.79 -14.05 -7.19
C TRP A 119 1.40 -12.73 -7.65
N SER A 120 0.73 -12.12 -8.61
CA SER A 120 1.00 -10.76 -9.05
C SER A 120 -0.28 -9.95 -9.03
N GLY A 121 -0.14 -8.66 -8.72
CA GLY A 121 -1.22 -7.70 -8.69
C GLY A 121 -0.84 -6.45 -9.48
N LYS A 122 -1.82 -5.86 -10.18
CA LYS A 122 -1.69 -4.56 -10.84
C LYS A 122 -2.87 -3.69 -10.44
N ALA A 123 -2.59 -2.63 -9.70
CA ALA A 123 -3.54 -1.59 -9.32
C ALA A 123 -3.24 -0.28 -10.06
N ILE A 124 -4.28 0.35 -10.60
CA ILE A 124 -4.23 1.71 -11.16
C ILE A 124 -4.87 2.66 -10.16
N ILE A 125 -4.07 3.56 -9.60
CA ILE A 125 -4.49 4.52 -8.60
C ILE A 125 -4.63 5.90 -9.27
N PRO A 126 -5.83 6.51 -9.24
CA PRO A 126 -5.99 7.89 -9.67
C PRO A 126 -5.03 8.83 -8.94
N GLY A 127 -4.30 9.67 -9.67
CA GLY A 127 -3.38 10.65 -9.08
C GLY A 127 -4.06 11.61 -8.10
N SER A 128 -5.37 11.83 -8.25
CA SER A 128 -6.21 12.60 -7.32
C SER A 128 -6.36 11.94 -5.94
N TYR A 129 -6.14 10.64 -5.79
CA TYR A 129 -6.29 9.98 -4.50
C TYR A 129 -5.11 10.27 -3.57
N LEU A 130 -3.93 10.59 -4.12
CA LEU A 130 -2.76 10.92 -3.33
C LEU A 130 -2.93 12.30 -2.66
N PRO A 131 -2.46 12.48 -1.42
CA PRO A 131 -2.39 13.81 -0.84
C PRO A 131 -1.35 14.65 -1.59
N PRO A 132 -1.43 16.00 -1.54
CA PRO A 132 -0.42 16.85 -2.16
C PRO A 132 0.97 16.55 -1.62
N LYS A 133 1.97 16.49 -2.52
CA LYS A 133 3.39 16.36 -2.18
C LYS A 133 3.67 15.18 -1.23
N VAL A 134 3.40 13.97 -1.68
CA VAL A 134 3.82 12.77 -0.94
C VAL A 134 5.35 12.77 -0.80
N THR A 135 5.84 12.67 0.43
CA THR A 135 7.27 12.70 0.79
C THR A 135 7.75 11.37 1.38
N LYS A 136 6.82 10.58 1.93
CA LYS A 136 7.11 9.36 2.66
C LYS A 136 6.18 8.23 2.27
N TRP A 137 6.61 7.01 2.56
CA TRP A 137 5.82 5.81 2.34
C TRP A 137 6.21 4.69 3.28
N ASN A 138 5.34 3.70 3.36
CA ASN A 138 5.68 2.38 3.88
C ASN A 138 4.92 1.32 3.11
N VAL A 139 5.43 0.09 3.18
CA VAL A 139 4.78 -1.06 2.57
C VAL A 139 4.76 -2.17 3.59
N TYR A 140 3.61 -2.82 3.73
CA TYR A 140 3.43 -3.96 4.62
C TYR A 140 2.98 -5.18 3.82
N ALA A 141 3.31 -6.37 4.32
CA ALA A 141 2.74 -7.61 3.84
C ALA A 141 2.25 -8.41 5.05
N MET A 142 1.08 -9.02 4.90
CA MET A 142 0.47 -9.85 5.92
C MET A 142 0.04 -11.17 5.33
N HIS A 143 0.23 -12.23 6.11
CA HIS A 143 -0.23 -13.59 5.81
C HIS A 143 -0.24 -14.40 7.10
N GLY A 144 -0.73 -15.64 7.04
CA GLY A 144 -0.91 -16.49 8.21
C GLY A 144 -2.12 -16.09 9.06
N THR A 145 -2.50 -16.99 9.98
CA THR A 145 -3.66 -16.80 10.87
C THR A 145 -3.30 -17.01 12.33
N GLY A 146 -4.09 -16.37 13.23
CA GLY A 146 -3.94 -16.53 14.68
C GLY A 146 -2.53 -16.17 15.17
N GLU A 147 -1.93 -17.04 15.98
CA GLU A 147 -0.57 -16.85 16.51
C GLU A 147 0.53 -16.98 15.44
N ALA A 148 0.22 -17.60 14.30
CA ALA A 148 1.16 -17.76 13.19
C ALA A 148 1.11 -16.59 12.21
N ARG A 149 0.22 -15.61 12.42
CA ARG A 149 0.08 -14.42 11.58
C ARG A 149 1.39 -13.64 11.51
N GLN A 150 1.86 -13.41 10.29
CA GLN A 150 3.07 -12.68 9.98
C GLN A 150 2.75 -11.25 9.59
N PHE A 151 3.63 -10.35 10.01
CA PHE A 151 3.57 -8.93 9.73
C PHE A 151 4.96 -8.51 9.26
N GLU A 152 5.04 -8.14 7.99
CA GLU A 152 6.29 -7.75 7.33
C GLU A 152 6.22 -6.30 6.88
N SER A 153 7.36 -5.62 6.83
CA SER A 153 7.40 -4.21 6.47
C SER A 153 8.67 -3.81 5.73
N LEU A 154 8.54 -2.79 4.88
CA LEU A 154 9.67 -2.10 4.28
C LEU A 154 10.43 -1.30 5.34
N HIS A 155 9.69 -0.56 6.18
CA HIS A 155 10.20 0.17 7.33
C HIS A 155 9.50 -0.34 8.59
N GLY A 156 10.26 -0.94 9.51
CA GLY A 156 9.74 -1.55 10.74
C GLY A 156 10.08 -0.75 11.99
N ASP A 157 9.53 -1.18 13.11
CA ASP A 157 9.82 -0.64 14.43
C ASP A 157 11.14 -1.22 14.97
N ILE A 158 12.25 -0.66 14.48
CA ILE A 158 13.60 -1.11 14.83
C ILE A 158 13.95 -0.91 16.31
N ASN A 159 13.22 -0.05 17.03
CA ASN A 159 13.50 0.31 18.41
C ASN A 159 12.59 -0.41 19.42
N GLY A 160 11.65 -1.24 18.94
CA GLY A 160 10.70 -1.95 19.79
C GLY A 160 9.79 -1.01 20.56
N LYS A 161 9.38 0.11 19.95
CA LYS A 161 8.40 1.05 20.51
C LYS A 161 7.04 0.40 20.74
N HIS A 162 6.67 -0.59 19.93
CA HIS A 162 5.39 -1.26 19.97
C HIS A 162 5.56 -2.76 20.24
N GLU A 163 4.74 -3.27 21.16
CA GLU A 163 4.63 -4.71 21.43
C GLU A 163 3.91 -5.45 20.29
N LYS A 164 3.08 -4.74 19.52
CA LYS A 164 2.31 -5.25 18.37
C LYS A 164 2.47 -4.29 17.19
N PRO A 165 2.30 -4.77 15.94
CA PRO A 165 2.38 -3.90 14.78
C PRO A 165 1.36 -2.76 14.85
N ASP A 166 1.82 -1.53 14.67
CA ASP A 166 0.98 -0.36 14.43
C ASP A 166 1.37 0.27 13.09
N PHE A 167 0.69 -0.16 12.02
CA PHE A 167 1.00 0.28 10.66
C PHE A 167 0.67 1.75 10.39
N HIS A 168 -0.09 2.38 11.29
CA HIS A 168 -0.41 3.80 11.25
C HIS A 168 0.56 4.66 12.07
N ASP A 169 1.64 4.11 12.65
CA ASP A 169 2.72 4.94 13.18
C ASP A 169 3.49 5.59 12.02
N LEU A 170 3.06 6.80 11.65
CA LEU A 170 3.61 7.59 10.56
C LEU A 170 5.09 7.92 10.75
N SER A 171 5.61 7.84 11.98
CA SER A 171 7.04 8.06 12.24
C SER A 171 7.94 6.94 11.70
N LEU A 172 7.37 5.77 11.39
CA LEU A 172 8.10 4.65 10.78
C LEU A 172 8.27 4.81 9.26
N PHE A 173 7.56 5.75 8.62
CA PHE A 173 7.56 5.84 7.16
C PHE A 173 8.87 6.43 6.64
N GLY A 174 9.43 5.78 5.62
CA GLY A 174 10.67 6.21 4.98
C GLY A 174 10.44 7.16 3.81
N PRO A 175 11.50 7.81 3.30
CA PRO A 175 11.37 8.77 2.22
C PRO A 175 11.04 8.11 0.87
N ILE A 176 10.33 8.86 0.01
CA ILE A 176 10.12 8.53 -1.40
C ILE A 176 10.15 9.79 -2.28
N ASP A 177 10.76 9.68 -3.46
CA ASP A 177 10.81 10.77 -4.44
C ASP A 177 9.62 10.69 -5.41
N MET A 178 8.45 11.16 -4.95
CA MET A 178 7.26 11.23 -5.79
C MET A 178 7.33 12.32 -6.85
N GLY A 179 8.20 13.33 -6.70
CA GLY A 179 8.47 14.32 -7.75
C GLY A 179 9.06 13.67 -9.00
N ARG A 180 9.85 12.61 -8.83
CA ARG A 180 10.35 11.78 -9.92
C ARG A 180 9.32 10.80 -10.46
N ILE A 181 8.54 10.14 -9.58
CA ILE A 181 7.62 9.05 -9.96
C ILE A 181 6.32 9.60 -10.56
N LEU A 182 5.68 10.57 -9.91
CA LEU A 182 4.42 11.18 -10.31
C LEU A 182 4.56 12.72 -10.22
N PRO A 183 5.20 13.36 -11.22
CA PRO A 183 5.54 14.78 -11.14
C PRO A 183 4.36 15.71 -10.88
N ASN A 184 3.16 15.37 -11.36
CA ASN A 184 1.97 16.18 -11.12
C ASN A 184 1.61 16.26 -9.63
N ASN A 185 1.73 15.16 -8.85
CA ASN A 185 1.49 15.17 -7.40
C ASN A 185 2.39 16.16 -6.63
N TRP A 186 3.56 16.46 -7.19
CA TRP A 186 4.54 17.38 -6.65
C TRP A 186 4.51 18.78 -7.26
N SER A 187 3.64 19.01 -8.24
CA SER A 187 3.44 20.31 -8.87
C SER A 187 2.89 21.33 -7.86
N LEU A 188 3.26 22.60 -8.03
CA LEU A 188 2.64 23.70 -7.27
C LEU A 188 1.17 23.90 -7.61
N GLU A 189 0.76 23.48 -8.81
CA GLU A 189 -0.61 23.56 -9.31
C GLU A 189 -1.43 22.29 -8.98
N TYR A 190 -0.84 21.33 -8.25
CA TYR A 190 -1.55 20.12 -7.88
C TYR A 190 -2.76 20.44 -7.02
N SER A 191 -3.92 19.96 -7.44
CA SER A 191 -5.15 20.02 -6.67
C SER A 191 -5.91 18.73 -6.83
N SER A 192 -6.57 18.30 -5.76
CA SER A 192 -7.47 17.16 -5.78
C SER A 192 -8.77 17.50 -5.09
N ASP A 193 -9.89 17.26 -5.77
CA ASP A 193 -11.22 17.34 -5.16
C ASP A 193 -11.36 16.34 -4.00
N GLU A 194 -10.58 15.26 -4.00
CA GLU A 194 -10.64 14.28 -2.92
C GLU A 194 -10.13 14.82 -1.60
N TRP A 195 -9.22 15.79 -1.66
CA TRP A 195 -8.54 16.42 -0.52
C TRP A 195 -9.04 17.84 -0.21
N ARG A 196 -9.91 18.41 -1.05
CA ARG A 196 -10.31 19.83 -0.98
C ARG A 196 -10.82 20.28 0.39
N ASP A 197 -11.53 19.43 1.10
CA ASP A 197 -12.13 19.75 2.41
C ASP A 197 -11.21 19.39 3.61
N TYR A 198 -9.98 18.93 3.35
CA TYR A 198 -9.04 18.37 4.34
C TYR A 198 -7.63 18.98 4.29
N LEU A 199 -7.41 20.01 3.45
CA LEU A 199 -6.14 20.72 3.28
C LEU A 199 -6.15 22.11 3.92
#